data_AF-A0A3B3QEL1-F1
#
_entry.id   AF-A0A3B3QEL1-F1
#
_cell.length_a   1.000
_cell.length_b   1.000
_cell.length_c   1.000
_cell.angle_alpha   90.00
_cell.angle_beta   90.00
_cell.angle_gamma   90.00
#
_symmetry.space_group_name_H-M   'P 1'
#
loop_
_entity.id
_entity.type
_entity.pdbx_description
1 polymer ?
#
loop_
_entity_poly.entity_id
_entity_poly.type
_entity_poly.pdbx_seq_one_letter_code
_entity_poly.pdbx_strand_id
1 'polypeptide(L)'
;RGLVYYSLYQQGGAKIHAALPSLTQDSPFLNKTFKTCSVVGNGGVLGNSSCGKNIDLAQFVIRCNLGTLNNGYDKHVGKKTNLISFNPSILTEHYGALIDYRRPFVNRLDLYKDALLLLPTFPYQRDTAVSLCAYYTLNDFDSSIRAKMTRLSTGIMMVSLGVEMCDDVQVYGFWPFPVHPNDCRPITNRYYDNRPWKRKFHVMPDEFHQLLRLHNMGVLKLHLGRCIPGRE
;
A
#
# COMPACT_ATOMS: atom_id res chain seq x y z
N ARG A 1 -7.32 26.91 20.73
CA ARG A 1 -8.32 25.91 21.18
C ARG A 1 -8.02 24.62 20.41
N GLY A 2 -7.45 23.60 21.06
CA GLY A 2 -7.04 22.36 20.38
C GLY A 2 -8.23 21.43 20.14
N LEU A 3 -8.23 20.71 19.00
CA LEU A 3 -9.24 19.70 18.68
C LEU A 3 -9.10 18.49 19.63
N VAL A 4 -10.16 18.21 20.37
CA VAL A 4 -10.28 17.04 21.24
C VAL A 4 -10.92 15.92 20.41
N TYR A 5 -10.25 14.76 20.33
CA TYR A 5 -10.84 13.58 19.70
C TYR A 5 -10.96 12.45 20.72
N TYR A 6 -12.06 11.73 20.65
CA TYR A 6 -12.32 10.58 21.51
C TYR A 6 -11.70 9.33 20.87
N SER A 7 -10.81 8.67 21.61
CA SER A 7 -10.27 7.34 21.28
C SER A 7 -11.07 6.31 22.08
N LEU A 8 -11.64 5.30 21.42
CA LEU A 8 -12.42 4.26 22.10
C LEU A 8 -11.56 3.24 22.88
N TYR A 9 -10.22 3.40 22.88
CA TYR A 9 -9.28 2.54 23.62
C TYR A 9 -8.64 3.21 24.84
N GLN A 10 -8.87 4.52 25.02
CA GLN A 10 -8.52 5.21 26.25
C GLN A 10 -9.82 5.68 26.87
N GLN A 11 -10.04 5.42 28.17
CA GLN A 11 -11.15 5.99 28.94
C GLN A 11 -10.97 7.52 29.16
N GLY A 12 -10.62 8.26 28.12
CA GLY A 12 -10.36 9.69 28.13
C GLY A 12 -10.09 10.21 26.71
N GLY A 13 -10.65 11.37 26.36
CA GLY A 13 -10.39 12.02 25.09
C GLY A 13 -8.90 12.35 24.92
N ALA A 14 -8.31 11.96 23.79
CA ALA A 14 -6.94 12.29 23.46
C ALA A 14 -6.89 13.68 22.80
N LYS A 15 -6.20 14.63 23.43
CA LYS A 15 -5.86 15.91 22.80
C LYS A 15 -4.74 15.66 21.78
N ILE A 16 -5.04 15.80 20.48
CA ILE A 16 -4.05 15.55 19.39
C ILE A 16 -2.77 16.37 19.58
N HIS A 17 -2.89 17.61 20.07
CA HIS A 17 -1.73 18.47 20.36
C HIS A 17 -0.77 17.91 21.43
N ALA A 18 -1.22 17.04 22.33
CA ALA A 18 -0.35 16.46 23.36
C ALA A 18 0.33 15.15 22.93
N ALA A 19 -0.22 14.45 21.93
CA ALA A 19 0.25 13.13 21.50
C ALA A 19 1.00 13.12 20.16
N LEU A 20 0.84 14.15 19.33
CA LEU A 20 1.44 14.24 17.99
C LEU A 20 2.02 15.64 17.72
N PRO A 21 3.12 16.04 18.38
CA PRO A 21 3.76 17.34 18.14
C PRO A 21 4.42 17.46 16.76
N SER A 22 4.55 16.36 16.02
CA SER A 22 5.36 16.24 14.80
C SER A 22 4.54 15.90 13.54
N LEU A 23 3.22 16.10 13.56
CA LEU A 23 2.46 16.17 12.31
C LEU A 23 2.91 17.42 11.56
N THR A 24 3.36 17.25 10.32
CA THR A 24 3.76 18.37 9.47
C THR A 24 2.58 19.33 9.33
N GLN A 25 2.82 20.64 9.51
CA GLN A 25 1.76 21.64 9.39
C GLN A 25 1.16 21.67 7.98
N ASP A 26 1.97 21.35 6.97
CA ASP A 26 1.57 21.19 5.58
C ASP A 26 1.76 19.75 5.09
N SER A 27 1.02 19.37 4.05
CA SER A 27 1.25 18.09 3.37
C SER A 27 2.68 18.06 2.80
N PRO A 28 3.48 17.00 3.03
CA PRO A 28 4.81 16.86 2.43
C PRO A 28 4.78 16.79 0.89
N PHE A 29 3.57 16.66 0.33
CA PHE A 29 3.27 16.56 -1.10
C PHE A 29 2.51 17.78 -1.65
N LEU A 30 2.25 18.81 -0.83
CA LEU A 30 1.58 20.03 -1.28
C LEU A 30 2.39 20.66 -2.44
N ASN A 31 1.73 20.95 -3.56
CA ASN A 31 2.32 21.54 -4.77
C ASN A 31 3.44 20.71 -5.44
N LYS A 32 3.51 19.40 -5.18
CA LYS A 32 4.45 18.50 -5.86
C LYS A 32 3.70 17.57 -6.80
N THR A 33 3.94 17.75 -8.10
CA THR A 33 3.56 16.79 -9.14
C THR A 33 4.83 16.12 -9.65
N PHE A 34 4.90 14.79 -9.55
CA PHE A 34 6.03 14.01 -10.08
C PHE A 34 5.69 13.53 -11.49
N LYS A 35 6.64 13.60 -12.43
CA LYS A 35 6.38 13.15 -13.81
C LYS A 35 6.13 11.65 -13.89
N THR A 36 6.93 10.86 -13.17
CA THR A 36 6.85 9.39 -13.21
C THR A 36 6.91 8.80 -11.81
N CYS A 37 5.97 7.91 -11.52
CA CYS A 37 5.87 7.23 -10.25
C CYS A 37 5.79 5.71 -10.42
N SER A 38 6.58 4.98 -9.64
CA SER A 38 6.48 3.53 -9.51
C SER A 38 5.80 3.18 -8.20
N VAL A 39 4.64 2.51 -8.27
CA VAL A 39 3.95 1.94 -7.10
C VAL A 39 4.22 0.44 -7.06
N VAL A 40 4.93 -0.01 -6.03
CA VAL A 40 5.44 -1.38 -5.93
C VAL A 40 4.74 -2.12 -4.80
N GLY A 41 3.88 -3.06 -5.19
CA GLY A 41 3.26 -4.05 -4.32
C GLY A 41 4.21 -5.22 -4.02
N ASN A 42 3.70 -6.21 -3.28
CA ASN A 42 4.51 -7.34 -2.82
C ASN A 42 4.24 -8.66 -3.54
N GLY A 43 3.41 -8.68 -4.59
CA GLY A 43 2.97 -9.91 -5.26
C GLY A 43 4.12 -10.75 -5.80
N GLY A 44 3.97 -12.08 -5.72
CA GLY A 44 5.00 -13.03 -6.17
C GLY A 44 5.31 -12.99 -7.66
N VAL A 45 4.46 -12.34 -8.47
CA VAL A 45 4.74 -12.06 -9.89
C VAL A 45 6.08 -11.34 -10.10
N LEU A 46 6.55 -10.58 -9.10
CA LEU A 46 7.85 -9.92 -9.16
C LEU A 46 9.06 -10.86 -9.07
N GLY A 47 8.91 -12.06 -8.49
CA GLY A 47 10.01 -12.96 -8.10
C GLY A 47 10.96 -13.40 -9.23
N ASN A 48 10.64 -13.12 -10.50
CA ASN A 48 11.54 -13.31 -11.63
C ASN A 48 11.25 -12.31 -12.78
N SER A 49 10.92 -11.07 -12.43
CA SER A 49 10.47 -10.04 -13.37
C SER A 49 11.60 -9.22 -13.99
N SER A 50 12.74 -9.13 -13.30
CA SER A 50 13.87 -8.25 -13.65
C SER A 50 13.50 -6.76 -13.77
N CYS A 51 12.41 -6.34 -13.13
CA CYS A 51 11.89 -4.97 -13.19
C CYS A 51 12.61 -3.96 -12.31
N GLY A 52 13.64 -4.36 -11.56
CA GLY A 52 14.25 -3.49 -10.55
C GLY A 52 14.83 -2.20 -11.14
N LYS A 53 15.45 -2.29 -12.33
CA LYS A 53 15.99 -1.10 -13.02
C LYS A 53 14.87 -0.17 -13.49
N ASN A 54 13.81 -0.69 -14.12
CA ASN A 54 12.67 0.10 -14.57
C ASN A 54 11.97 0.80 -13.40
N ILE A 55 11.78 0.10 -12.28
CA ILE A 55 11.21 0.67 -11.06
C ILE A 55 12.03 1.86 -10.58
N ASP A 56 13.36 1.72 -10.52
CA ASP A 56 14.28 2.73 -10.00
C ASP A 56 14.45 3.94 -10.93
N LEU A 57 14.05 3.86 -12.22
CA LEU A 57 14.04 4.98 -13.16
C LEU A 57 12.96 6.02 -12.85
N ALA A 58 11.87 5.64 -12.19
CA ALA A 58 10.80 6.57 -11.85
C ALA A 58 11.31 7.69 -10.93
N GLN A 59 10.78 8.91 -11.07
CA GLN A 59 11.15 10.03 -10.21
C GLN A 59 10.83 9.75 -8.75
N PHE A 60 9.69 9.12 -8.47
CA PHE A 60 9.22 8.81 -7.14
C PHE A 60 8.78 7.34 -7.02
N VAL A 61 9.24 6.63 -5.98
CA VAL A 61 8.92 5.21 -5.75
C VAL A 61 8.16 5.02 -4.44
N ILE A 62 6.95 4.47 -4.55
CA ILE A 62 6.04 4.17 -3.44
C ILE A 62 6.04 2.65 -3.19
N ARG A 63 6.36 2.22 -1.97
CA ARG A 63 6.40 0.80 -1.58
C ARG A 63 5.38 0.46 -0.50
N CYS A 64 4.93 -0.79 -0.51
CA CYS A 64 3.91 -1.28 0.42
C CYS A 64 4.45 -2.36 1.37
N ASN A 65 3.97 -2.34 2.61
CA ASN A 65 4.04 -3.42 3.60
C ASN A 65 5.46 -3.98 3.87
N LEU A 66 6.47 -3.10 3.87
CA LEU A 66 7.85 -3.41 4.24
C LEU A 66 8.44 -4.65 3.53
N GLY A 67 8.19 -4.83 2.22
CA GLY A 67 8.74 -5.91 1.41
C GLY A 67 10.26 -5.83 1.21
N THR A 68 10.96 -6.97 1.21
CA THR A 68 12.43 -6.98 1.28
C THR A 68 13.10 -6.49 -0.01
N LEU A 69 14.18 -5.70 0.11
CA LEU A 69 14.93 -5.18 -1.05
C LEU A 69 16.33 -5.82 -1.20
N ASN A 70 16.70 -6.73 -0.30
CA ASN A 70 18.01 -7.38 -0.26
C ASN A 70 17.93 -8.84 -0.76
N ASN A 71 18.96 -9.64 -0.50
CA ASN A 71 19.00 -11.07 -0.82
C ASN A 71 18.76 -11.37 -2.31
N GLY A 72 19.24 -10.49 -3.18
CA GLY A 72 19.10 -10.62 -4.63
C GLY A 72 17.71 -10.30 -5.18
N TYR A 73 16.77 -9.77 -4.38
CA TYR A 73 15.48 -9.29 -4.89
C TYR A 73 15.56 -7.91 -5.53
N ASP A 74 16.61 -7.13 -5.26
CA ASP A 74 16.83 -5.80 -5.84
C ASP A 74 16.84 -5.81 -7.37
N LYS A 75 17.33 -6.87 -8.01
CA LYS A 75 17.25 -7.03 -9.48
C LYS A 75 15.81 -7.03 -10.01
N HIS A 76 14.84 -7.39 -9.17
CA HIS A 76 13.43 -7.54 -9.54
C HIS A 76 12.56 -6.40 -9.03
N VAL A 77 12.87 -5.85 -7.86
CA VAL A 77 12.02 -4.85 -7.19
C VAL A 77 12.69 -3.48 -7.02
N GLY A 78 13.97 -3.35 -7.36
CA GLY A 78 14.73 -2.11 -7.23
C GLY A 78 15.13 -1.80 -5.79
N LYS A 79 15.91 -0.73 -5.59
CA LYS A 79 16.33 -0.22 -4.27
C LYS A 79 15.76 1.16 -3.96
N LYS A 80 15.39 1.94 -4.98
CA LYS A 80 14.89 3.30 -4.78
C LYS A 80 13.57 3.23 -4.03
N THR A 81 13.45 4.06 -3.00
CA THR A 81 12.25 4.19 -2.18
C THR A 81 12.15 5.64 -1.73
N ASN A 82 11.03 6.29 -2.01
CA ASN A 82 10.77 7.66 -1.56
C ASN A 82 9.65 7.70 -0.53
N LEU A 83 8.67 6.81 -0.67
CA LEU A 83 7.57 6.63 0.28
C LEU A 83 7.39 5.14 0.55
N ILE A 84 7.21 4.79 1.82
CA ILE A 84 6.82 3.44 2.21
C ILE A 84 5.69 3.48 3.21
N SER A 85 4.67 2.66 2.98
CA SER A 85 3.56 2.48 3.91
C SER A 85 3.44 1.03 4.34
N PHE A 86 2.77 0.79 5.45
CA PHE A 86 2.49 -0.56 5.91
C PHE A 86 1.20 -0.66 6.72
N ASN A 87 0.57 -1.83 6.70
CA ASN A 87 -0.55 -2.14 7.58
C ASN A 87 -0.07 -2.26 9.04
N PRO A 88 -0.62 -1.51 10.01
CA PRO A 88 -0.19 -1.53 11.41
C PRO A 88 -0.16 -2.91 12.07
N SER A 89 -0.97 -3.87 11.60
CA SER A 89 -0.88 -5.27 12.04
C SER A 89 0.51 -5.90 11.89
N ILE A 90 1.37 -5.37 11.01
CA ILE A 90 2.77 -5.80 10.92
C ILE A 90 3.53 -5.54 12.23
N LEU A 91 3.23 -4.45 12.96
CA LEU A 91 3.89 -4.16 14.24
C LEU A 91 3.55 -5.22 15.30
N THR A 92 2.30 -5.66 15.37
CA THR A 92 1.89 -6.69 16.32
C THR A 92 2.38 -8.08 15.88
N GLU A 93 2.25 -8.42 14.60
CA GLU A 93 2.58 -9.76 14.08
C GLU A 93 4.08 -10.06 13.99
N HIS A 94 4.90 -9.03 13.75
CA HIS A 94 6.34 -9.22 13.49
C HIS A 94 7.25 -8.50 14.48
N TYR A 95 6.73 -7.54 15.24
CA TYR A 95 7.54 -6.69 16.09
C TYR A 95 7.03 -6.57 17.54
N GLY A 96 6.18 -7.50 17.99
CA GLY A 96 5.71 -7.53 19.38
C GLY A 96 5.00 -6.24 19.82
N ALA A 97 4.30 -5.58 18.89
CA ALA A 97 3.70 -4.25 19.09
C ALA A 97 4.71 -3.17 19.50
N LEU A 98 6.00 -3.38 19.21
CA LEU A 98 7.13 -2.56 19.64
C LEU A 98 7.33 -2.52 21.17
N ILE A 99 6.73 -3.46 21.90
CA ILE A 99 7.00 -3.71 23.32
C ILE A 99 8.26 -4.58 23.38
N ASP A 100 9.34 -4.01 23.90
CA ASP A 100 10.69 -4.62 24.03
C ASP A 100 11.39 -5.08 22.73
N TYR A 101 10.70 -5.07 21.58
CA TYR A 101 11.20 -5.58 20.30
C TYR A 101 11.31 -4.49 19.22
N ARG A 102 11.90 -3.34 19.59
CA ARG A 102 11.95 -2.13 18.75
C ARG A 102 13.08 -2.13 17.72
N ARG A 103 14.27 -2.62 18.10
CA ARG A 103 15.48 -2.56 17.25
C ARG A 103 15.31 -3.29 15.91
N PRO A 104 14.69 -4.49 15.84
CA PRO A 104 14.48 -5.18 14.57
C PRO A 104 13.57 -4.41 13.60
N PHE A 105 12.63 -3.61 14.10
CA PHE A 105 11.80 -2.74 13.27
C PHE A 105 12.63 -1.60 12.65
N VAL A 106 13.48 -0.94 13.43
CA VAL A 106 14.38 0.12 12.91
C VAL A 106 15.36 -0.46 11.89
N ASN A 107 16.00 -1.58 12.21
CA ASN A 107 16.91 -2.28 11.27
C ASN A 107 16.21 -2.66 9.95
N ARG A 108 14.90 -2.94 10.00
CA ARG A 108 14.11 -3.18 8.78
C ARG A 108 13.93 -1.92 7.96
N LEU A 109 13.75 -0.77 8.61
CA LEU A 109 13.57 0.53 7.96
C LEU A 109 14.85 1.04 7.30
N ASP A 110 16.03 0.67 7.84
CA ASP A 110 17.34 1.04 7.25
C ASP A 110 17.50 0.60 5.79
N LEU A 111 16.78 -0.44 5.37
CA LEU A 111 16.73 -0.89 3.96
C LEU A 111 16.18 0.19 3.01
N TYR A 112 15.35 1.10 3.51
CA TYR A 112 14.69 2.15 2.74
C TYR A 112 15.33 3.53 2.91
N LYS A 113 16.44 3.62 3.67
CA LYS A 113 17.22 4.86 3.87
C LYS A 113 16.33 6.02 4.30
N ASP A 114 16.45 7.17 3.63
CA ASP A 114 15.76 8.42 3.92
C ASP A 114 14.30 8.47 3.42
N ALA A 115 13.69 7.32 3.12
CA ALA A 115 12.31 7.26 2.65
C ALA A 115 11.33 7.80 3.71
N LEU A 116 10.29 8.48 3.23
CA LEU A 116 9.18 8.88 4.10
C LEU A 116 8.37 7.65 4.51
N LEU A 117 8.15 7.49 5.81
CA LEU A 117 7.31 6.42 6.36
C LEU A 117 5.87 6.93 6.54
N LEU A 118 4.94 6.41 5.76
CA LEU A 118 3.51 6.69 5.89
C LEU A 118 2.84 5.64 6.77
N LEU A 119 2.40 6.07 7.95
CA LEU A 119 1.62 5.25 8.88
C LEU A 119 0.13 5.49 8.64
N PRO A 120 -0.61 4.55 8.01
CA PRO A 120 -2.05 4.70 7.84
C PRO A 120 -2.72 4.40 9.17
N THR A 121 -2.89 5.42 10.01
CA THR A 121 -3.37 5.29 11.41
C THR A 121 -4.89 5.30 11.53
N PHE A 122 -5.63 5.71 10.49
CA PHE A 122 -7.09 5.90 10.53
C PHE A 122 -8.00 4.94 9.74
N PRO A 123 -7.55 4.10 8.78
CA PRO A 123 -8.50 3.30 7.98
C PRO A 123 -9.07 2.07 8.72
N TYR A 124 -8.85 1.96 10.03
CA TYR A 124 -9.13 0.74 10.79
C TYR A 124 -10.31 0.84 11.77
N GLN A 125 -10.81 2.05 12.13
CA GLN A 125 -11.96 2.16 13.07
C GLN A 125 -12.98 3.29 12.83
N ARG A 126 -12.57 4.54 12.54
CA ARG A 126 -13.53 5.66 12.45
C ARG A 126 -14.38 5.63 11.18
N ASP A 127 -13.75 5.38 10.03
CA ASP A 127 -14.46 5.31 8.75
C ASP A 127 -15.33 4.07 8.64
N THR A 128 -14.99 3.00 9.38
CA THR A 128 -15.83 1.80 9.49
C THR A 128 -17.17 2.12 10.11
N ALA A 129 -17.21 2.92 11.19
CA ALA A 129 -18.46 3.25 11.87
C ALA A 129 -19.39 4.09 10.98
N VAL A 130 -18.85 5.12 10.30
CA VAL A 130 -19.65 5.98 9.41
C VAL A 130 -20.03 5.23 8.12
N SER A 131 -19.16 4.37 7.58
CA SER A 131 -19.49 3.51 6.43
C SER A 131 -20.52 2.44 6.79
N LEU A 132 -20.53 1.95 8.05
CA LEU A 132 -21.58 1.07 8.57
C LEU A 132 -22.90 1.83 8.66
N CYS A 133 -22.90 3.07 9.18
CA CYS A 133 -24.09 3.91 9.18
C CYS A 133 -24.62 4.13 7.77
N ALA A 134 -23.78 4.47 6.80
CA ALA A 134 -24.19 4.64 5.40
C ALA A 134 -24.74 3.34 4.80
N TYR A 135 -24.11 2.20 5.08
CA TYR A 135 -24.59 0.88 4.65
C TYR A 135 -25.96 0.55 5.24
N TYR A 136 -26.16 0.76 6.55
CA TYR A 136 -27.45 0.53 7.21
C TYR A 136 -28.52 1.50 6.70
N THR A 137 -28.20 2.78 6.49
CA THR A 137 -29.11 3.73 5.85
C THR A 137 -29.56 3.22 4.47
N LEU A 138 -28.66 2.70 3.64
CA LEU A 138 -29.06 2.16 2.34
C LEU A 138 -30.01 0.95 2.45
N ASN A 139 -29.87 0.13 3.49
CA ASN A 139 -30.72 -1.02 3.76
C ASN A 139 -32.07 -0.63 4.38
N ASP A 140 -32.09 0.30 5.33
CA ASP A 140 -33.31 0.77 6.02
C ASP A 140 -34.28 1.48 5.07
N PHE A 141 -33.77 2.06 3.99
CA PHE A 141 -34.56 2.73 2.96
C PHE A 141 -34.76 1.88 1.69
N ASP A 142 -34.53 0.56 1.74
CA ASP A 142 -34.69 -0.38 0.61
C ASP A 142 -34.06 0.13 -0.71
N SER A 143 -32.87 0.72 -0.59
CA SER A 143 -32.16 1.29 -1.74
C SER A 143 -31.78 0.19 -2.73
N SER A 144 -31.99 0.46 -4.02
CA SER A 144 -31.52 -0.43 -5.11
C SER A 144 -29.98 -0.48 -5.23
N ILE A 145 -29.28 0.40 -4.51
CA ILE A 145 -27.81 0.49 -4.51
C ILE A 145 -27.21 -0.61 -3.63
N ARG A 146 -26.49 -1.54 -4.25
CA ARG A 146 -25.72 -2.58 -3.54
C ARG A 146 -24.40 -2.02 -3.01
N ALA A 147 -24.38 -1.62 -1.74
CA ALA A 147 -23.15 -1.24 -1.05
C ALA A 147 -22.37 -2.49 -0.60
N LYS A 148 -21.03 -2.47 -0.75
CA LYS A 148 -20.14 -3.54 -0.26
C LYS A 148 -19.09 -2.91 0.64
N MET A 149 -19.09 -3.27 1.92
CA MET A 149 -18.09 -2.79 2.88
C MET A 149 -16.82 -3.64 2.79
N THR A 150 -15.95 -3.31 1.85
CA THR A 150 -14.62 -3.91 1.69
C THR A 150 -13.54 -2.97 2.18
N ARG A 151 -12.62 -3.46 3.03
CA ARG A 151 -11.42 -2.70 3.36
C ARG A 151 -10.56 -2.62 2.10
N LEU A 152 -10.04 -1.44 1.77
CA LEU A 152 -9.06 -1.27 0.69
C LEU A 152 -7.70 -1.81 1.14
N SER A 153 -7.00 -2.57 0.31
CA SER A 153 -5.62 -2.96 0.60
C SER A 153 -4.70 -1.75 0.70
N THR A 154 -3.58 -1.89 1.42
CA THR A 154 -2.51 -0.87 1.41
C THR A 154 -2.06 -0.58 -0.02
N GLY A 155 -2.04 -1.60 -0.89
CA GLY A 155 -1.66 -1.45 -2.28
C GLY A 155 -2.57 -0.48 -3.03
N ILE A 156 -3.89 -0.70 -3.00
CA ILE A 156 -4.82 0.17 -3.74
C ILE A 156 -4.84 1.60 -3.18
N MET A 157 -4.70 1.77 -1.85
CA MET A 157 -4.53 3.09 -1.24
C MET A 157 -3.29 3.82 -1.78
N MET A 158 -2.17 3.12 -1.92
CA MET A 158 -0.92 3.70 -2.44
C MET A 158 -0.98 3.97 -3.95
N VAL A 159 -1.74 3.18 -4.71
CA VAL A 159 -2.01 3.47 -6.13
C VAL A 159 -2.86 4.73 -6.25
N SER A 160 -3.93 4.88 -5.47
CA SER A 160 -4.74 6.11 -5.44
C SER A 160 -3.89 7.34 -5.12
N LEU A 161 -2.99 7.23 -4.15
CA LEU A 161 -2.05 8.30 -3.82
C LEU A 161 -1.10 8.61 -4.98
N GLY A 162 -0.59 7.59 -5.67
CA GLY A 162 0.26 7.77 -6.85
C GLY A 162 -0.45 8.49 -8.00
N VAL A 163 -1.72 8.17 -8.26
CA VAL A 163 -2.53 8.82 -9.31
C VAL A 163 -2.79 10.29 -8.99
N GLU A 164 -2.97 10.65 -7.72
CA GLU A 164 -3.16 12.05 -7.30
C GLU A 164 -1.88 12.88 -7.43
N MET A 165 -0.71 12.26 -7.25
CA MET A 165 0.56 12.97 -7.11
C MET A 165 1.43 12.97 -8.37
N CYS A 166 1.04 12.21 -9.40
CA CYS A 166 1.94 11.90 -10.52
C CYS A 166 1.26 11.91 -11.88
N ASP A 167 1.99 12.35 -12.91
CA ASP A 167 1.48 12.39 -14.29
C ASP A 167 1.44 11.00 -14.95
N ASP A 168 2.47 10.18 -14.75
CA ASP A 168 2.58 8.80 -15.25
C ASP A 168 2.79 7.81 -14.10
N VAL A 169 1.83 6.90 -13.92
CA VAL A 169 1.83 5.93 -12.82
C VAL A 169 2.06 4.51 -13.34
N GLN A 170 3.16 3.92 -12.88
CA GLN A 170 3.59 2.57 -13.22
C GLN A 170 3.39 1.66 -12.01
N VAL A 171 2.60 0.60 -12.17
CA VAL A 171 2.16 -0.27 -11.06
C VAL A 171 2.78 -1.65 -11.21
N TYR A 172 3.49 -2.11 -10.17
CA TYR A 172 4.28 -3.35 -10.17
C TYR A 172 3.89 -4.27 -9.01
N GLY A 173 3.82 -5.58 -9.23
CA GLY A 173 3.60 -6.55 -8.16
C GLY A 173 2.18 -6.61 -7.61
N PHE A 174 1.19 -6.18 -8.40
CA PHE A 174 -0.23 -6.27 -8.11
C PHE A 174 -0.84 -7.44 -8.86
N TRP A 175 -0.67 -8.63 -8.31
CA TRP A 175 -1.22 -9.86 -8.89
C TRP A 175 -1.69 -10.79 -7.76
N PRO A 176 -3.01 -10.96 -7.59
CA PRO A 176 -3.58 -11.68 -6.44
C PRO A 176 -3.87 -13.15 -6.74
N PHE A 177 -3.29 -13.73 -7.78
CA PHE A 177 -3.56 -15.10 -8.21
C PHE A 177 -2.32 -15.98 -8.02
N PRO A 178 -2.49 -17.28 -7.70
CA PRO A 178 -1.38 -18.20 -7.40
C PRO A 178 -0.63 -18.69 -8.64
N VAL A 179 -1.03 -18.25 -9.83
CA VAL A 179 -0.50 -18.71 -11.12
C VAL A 179 -0.03 -17.49 -11.89
N HIS A 180 1.16 -17.55 -12.47
CA HIS A 180 1.71 -16.43 -13.25
C HIS A 180 0.94 -16.22 -14.56
N PRO A 181 0.67 -14.97 -14.98
CA PRO A 181 -0.24 -14.68 -16.09
C PRO A 181 0.25 -15.13 -17.46
N ASN A 182 1.56 -15.19 -17.69
CA ASN A 182 2.11 -15.40 -19.04
C ASN A 182 2.53 -16.86 -19.34
N ASP A 183 2.79 -17.66 -18.32
CA ASP A 183 3.39 -19.00 -18.48
C ASP A 183 2.78 -20.04 -17.53
N CYS A 184 1.69 -19.67 -16.83
CA CYS A 184 0.91 -20.54 -15.97
C CYS A 184 1.70 -21.27 -14.86
N ARG A 185 2.93 -20.83 -14.56
CA ARG A 185 3.70 -21.44 -13.47
C ARG A 185 3.12 -21.06 -12.10
N PRO A 186 3.15 -21.95 -11.10
CA PRO A 186 2.80 -21.59 -9.74
C PRO A 186 3.72 -20.48 -9.22
N ILE A 187 3.14 -19.51 -8.52
CA ILE A 187 3.87 -18.43 -7.86
C ILE A 187 3.40 -18.26 -6.43
N THR A 188 4.29 -17.74 -5.60
CA THR A 188 3.99 -17.42 -4.22
C THR A 188 3.08 -16.19 -4.11
N ASN A 189 2.44 -16.03 -2.96
CA ASN A 189 1.64 -14.83 -2.70
C ASN A 189 2.49 -13.56 -2.66
N ARG A 190 3.70 -13.66 -2.09
CA ARG A 190 4.66 -12.55 -2.02
C ARG A 190 5.99 -12.92 -2.68
N TYR A 191 6.72 -11.96 -3.22
CA TYR A 191 7.97 -12.27 -3.93
C TYR A 191 9.09 -12.76 -3.01
N TYR A 192 9.00 -12.52 -1.71
CA TYR A 192 10.02 -12.86 -0.72
C TYR A 192 9.61 -13.97 0.27
N ASP A 193 8.36 -14.42 0.24
CA ASP A 193 7.87 -15.57 1.00
C ASP A 193 6.52 -16.07 0.48
N ASN A 194 6.03 -17.20 1.01
CA ASN A 194 4.74 -17.76 0.60
C ASN A 194 3.60 -17.49 1.59
N ARG A 195 3.66 -16.45 2.43
CA ARG A 195 2.57 -16.19 3.39
C ARG A 195 1.32 -15.67 2.66
N PRO A 196 0.15 -16.28 2.87
CA PRO A 196 -1.10 -15.82 2.26
C PRO A 196 -1.57 -14.49 2.87
N TRP A 197 -2.26 -13.68 2.07
CA TRP A 197 -3.02 -12.55 2.62
C TRP A 197 -4.23 -13.05 3.40
N LYS A 198 -4.63 -12.32 4.45
CA LYS A 198 -5.80 -12.65 5.24
C LYS A 198 -7.08 -12.38 4.43
N ARG A 199 -7.65 -13.43 3.84
CA ARG A 199 -8.88 -13.39 3.00
C ARG A 199 -10.09 -12.71 3.66
N LYS A 200 -10.12 -12.62 5.00
CA LYS A 200 -11.24 -12.07 5.77
C LYS A 200 -11.46 -10.56 5.56
N PHE A 201 -10.47 -9.80 5.10
CA PHE A 201 -10.53 -8.33 5.14
C PHE A 201 -10.44 -7.62 3.78
N HIS A 202 -9.95 -8.26 2.72
CA HIS A 202 -9.79 -7.65 1.39
C HIS A 202 -10.16 -8.64 0.29
N VAL A 203 -10.84 -8.15 -0.76
CA VAL A 203 -11.10 -8.92 -1.97
C VAL A 203 -10.10 -8.51 -3.04
N MET A 204 -8.88 -9.04 -2.90
CA MET A 204 -7.76 -8.70 -3.79
C MET A 204 -8.06 -8.91 -5.28
N PRO A 205 -8.84 -9.94 -5.71
CA PRO A 205 -9.26 -10.04 -7.10
C PRO A 205 -10.09 -8.84 -7.57
N ASP A 206 -11.05 -8.35 -6.78
CA ASP A 206 -11.88 -7.19 -7.16
C ASP A 206 -11.01 -5.93 -7.30
N GLU A 207 -10.07 -5.72 -6.38
CA GLU A 207 -9.10 -4.61 -6.47
C GLU A 207 -8.25 -4.70 -7.74
N PHE A 208 -7.83 -5.91 -8.12
CA PHE A 208 -7.09 -6.13 -9.36
C PHE A 208 -7.92 -5.80 -10.60
N HIS A 209 -9.20 -6.16 -10.64
CA HIS A 209 -10.09 -5.78 -11.75
C HIS A 209 -10.19 -4.27 -11.90
N GLN A 210 -10.21 -3.52 -10.78
CA GLN A 210 -10.19 -2.06 -10.83
C GLN A 210 -8.86 -1.52 -11.39
N LEU A 211 -7.72 -2.09 -11.00
CA LEU A 211 -6.42 -1.71 -11.56
C LEU A 211 -6.35 -2.00 -13.06
N LEU A 212 -6.85 -3.15 -13.50
CA LEU A 212 -6.92 -3.50 -14.91
C LEU A 212 -7.81 -2.54 -15.70
N ARG A 213 -8.94 -2.11 -15.12
CA ARG A 213 -9.80 -1.10 -15.74
C ARG A 213 -9.08 0.24 -15.90
N LEU A 214 -8.40 0.72 -14.86
CA LEU A 214 -7.61 1.96 -14.93
C LEU A 214 -6.47 1.85 -15.93
N HIS A 215 -5.86 0.67 -16.05
CA HIS A 215 -4.86 0.38 -17.07
C HIS A 215 -5.41 0.53 -18.48
N ASN A 216 -6.56 -0.09 -18.76
CA ASN A 216 -7.21 -0.04 -20.07
C ASN A 216 -7.69 1.38 -20.43
N MET A 217 -7.95 2.22 -19.42
CA MET A 217 -8.29 3.64 -19.61
C MET A 217 -7.06 4.55 -19.81
N GLY A 218 -5.84 4.01 -19.69
CA GLY A 218 -4.61 4.80 -19.77
C GLY A 218 -4.29 5.65 -18.55
N VAL A 219 -5.03 5.47 -17.44
CA VAL A 219 -4.81 6.22 -16.18
C VAL A 219 -3.52 5.75 -15.47
N LEU A 220 -3.18 4.46 -15.63
CA LEU A 220 -1.95 3.87 -15.10
C LEU A 220 -1.45 2.75 -16.02
N LYS A 221 -0.23 2.31 -15.81
CA LYS A 221 0.38 1.19 -16.54
C LYS A 221 0.63 0.04 -15.59
N LEU A 222 -0.07 -1.08 -15.78
CA LEU A 222 0.02 -2.26 -14.93
C LEU A 222 1.04 -3.26 -15.50
N HIS A 223 2.10 -3.53 -14.76
CA HIS A 223 3.18 -4.44 -15.15
C HIS A 223 3.02 -5.81 -14.50
N LEU A 224 2.74 -6.82 -15.33
CA LEU A 224 2.51 -8.21 -14.89
C LEU A 224 3.57 -9.20 -15.40
N GLY A 225 4.48 -8.74 -16.25
CA GLY A 225 5.48 -9.57 -16.93
C GLY A 225 6.91 -9.25 -16.53
N ARG A 226 7.84 -9.74 -17.34
CA ARG A 226 9.25 -9.35 -17.25
C ARG A 226 9.44 -7.95 -17.84
N CYS A 227 10.30 -7.16 -17.23
CA CYS A 227 10.74 -5.89 -17.80
C CYS A 227 11.96 -6.11 -18.71
N ILE A 228 11.95 -5.45 -19.86
CA ILE A 228 13.06 -5.46 -20.81
C ILE A 228 13.78 -4.11 -20.69
N PRO A 229 15.10 -4.09 -20.40
CA PRO A 229 15.85 -2.84 -20.40
C PRO A 229 15.81 -2.19 -21.79
N GLY A 230 15.34 -0.94 -21.90
CA GLY A 230 15.45 -0.13 -23.13
C GLY A 230 14.27 -0.20 -24.12
N ARG A 231 13.12 -0.77 -23.73
CA ARG A 231 11.84 -0.57 -24.46
C ARG A 231 10.80 -0.03 -23.49
N GLU A 232 10.47 1.25 -23.63
CA GLU A 232 9.16 1.84 -23.31
C GLU A 232 8.73 2.71 -24.48
#